data_AF-A0A0D7AFW0-F1
#
_entry.id   AF-A0A0D7AFW0-F1
#
_cell.length_a   1.000
_cell.length_b   1.000
_cell.length_c   1.000
_cell.angle_alpha   90.00
_cell.angle_beta   90.00
_cell.angle_gamma   90.00
#
_symmetry.space_group_name_H-M   'P 1'
#
loop_
_entity.id
_entity.type
_entity.pdbx_description
1 polymer ?
#
loop_
_entity_poly.entity_id
_entity_poly.type
_entity_poly.pdbx_seq_one_letter_code
_entity_poly.pdbx_strand_id
1 'polypeptide(L)'
;MSLDDIIYRRGPTAQERFLGSPKQSLLRWANSDMIRLVCISDTHNAHQSIPSPLPGGDILMHAGDLTNSGTEAELDDVLSWLAVQPHAHEIFIGGNHDVGLSDAKTLDRLLAAYPELTYLEDSETMVTACGRSLRIFGSPRTPRYGNAHHLDAGGLGCEALLRALWVVRPLVHVFGHVHAGRGVERVRWSPAQQAQERLCAGIGEWLDIIRVVSELIRLMVFGRYRVSVQETTLVNAACVHGWRDELRGAAFVVDI
;
A
#
# COMPACT_ATOMS: atom_id res chain seq x y z
N MET A 1 -21.00 -22.82 18.13
CA MET A 1 -20.19 -21.58 18.19
C MET A 1 -21.03 -20.58 18.96
N SER A 2 -20.62 -20.23 20.17
CA SER A 2 -21.42 -19.40 21.08
C SER A 2 -21.13 -17.91 20.86
N LEU A 3 -22.07 -17.02 21.23
CA LEU A 3 -21.86 -15.56 21.18
C LEU A 3 -20.66 -15.11 22.04
N ASP A 4 -20.35 -15.84 23.11
CA ASP A 4 -19.22 -15.56 23.99
C ASP A 4 -17.87 -15.85 23.31
N ASP A 5 -17.83 -16.81 22.37
CA ASP A 5 -16.60 -17.15 21.63
C ASP A 5 -16.19 -16.06 20.62
N ILE A 6 -17.14 -15.22 20.19
CA ILE A 6 -16.93 -14.11 19.26
C ILE A 6 -16.48 -12.86 20.02
N ILE A 7 -17.09 -12.59 21.18
CA ILE A 7 -16.81 -11.38 21.98
C ILE A 7 -15.46 -11.47 22.72
N TYR A 8 -15.02 -12.67 23.10
CA TYR A 8 -13.80 -12.88 23.90
C TYR A 8 -12.65 -13.55 23.14
N ARG A 9 -12.63 -13.45 21.81
CA ARG A 9 -11.59 -14.07 20.99
C ARG A 9 -10.23 -13.40 21.25
N ARG A 10 -9.43 -13.98 22.14
CA ARG A 10 -8.05 -13.55 22.36
C ARG A 10 -7.24 -13.83 21.11
N GLY A 11 -6.59 -12.81 20.57
CA GLY A 11 -5.65 -12.97 19.47
C GLY A 11 -4.51 -13.94 19.83
N PRO A 12 -3.98 -14.71 18.85
CA PRO A 12 -2.92 -15.67 19.11
C PRO A 12 -1.64 -14.99 19.59
N THR A 13 -1.02 -15.58 20.61
CA THR A 13 0.26 -15.16 21.17
C THR A 13 1.39 -15.28 20.14
N ALA A 14 2.49 -14.55 20.34
CA ALA A 14 3.66 -14.63 19.46
C ALA A 14 4.18 -16.07 19.28
N GLN A 15 4.04 -16.90 20.31
CA GLN A 15 4.45 -18.31 20.30
C GLN A 15 3.48 -19.17 19.46
N GLU A 16 2.18 -18.90 19.51
CA GLU A 16 1.17 -19.56 18.68
C GLU A 16 1.27 -19.14 17.21
N ARG A 17 1.58 -17.86 16.94
CA ARG A 17 1.89 -17.37 15.59
C ARG A 17 3.13 -18.06 15.00
N PHE A 18 4.19 -18.24 15.80
CA PHE A 18 5.41 -18.95 15.39
C PHE A 18 5.16 -20.43 15.09
N LEU A 19 4.40 -21.13 15.94
CA LEU A 19 4.07 -22.55 15.75
C LEU A 19 3.15 -22.77 14.53
N GLY A 20 2.34 -21.77 14.16
CA GLY A 20 1.49 -21.79 12.98
C GLY A 20 2.24 -21.72 11.65
N SER A 21 3.44 -21.13 11.59
CA SER A 21 4.23 -21.05 10.34
C SER A 21 5.77 -21.07 10.54
N PRO A 22 6.37 -22.16 11.07
CA PRO A 22 7.79 -22.21 11.45
C PRO A 22 8.79 -21.87 10.34
N LYS A 23 8.47 -22.21 9.07
CA LYS A 23 9.29 -21.85 7.91
C LYS A 23 9.35 -20.35 7.65
N GLN A 24 8.25 -19.62 7.87
CA GLN A 24 8.22 -18.16 7.71
C GLN A 24 9.03 -17.49 8.81
N SER A 25 8.94 -18.02 10.04
CA SER A 25 9.74 -17.52 11.16
C SER A 25 11.25 -17.74 10.99
N LEU A 26 11.67 -18.85 10.38
CA LEU A 26 13.07 -19.10 10.03
C LEU A 26 13.57 -18.19 8.89
N LEU A 27 12.73 -17.93 7.88
CA LEU A 27 13.04 -16.96 6.80
C LEU A 27 13.16 -15.52 7.34
N ARG A 28 12.34 -15.14 8.33
CA ARG A 28 12.45 -13.86 9.05
C ARG A 28 13.81 -13.71 9.75
N TRP A 29 14.33 -14.78 10.34
CA TRP A 29 15.63 -14.77 11.01
C TRP A 29 16.80 -14.67 10.03
N ALA A 30 16.66 -15.27 8.84
CA ALA A 30 17.67 -15.19 7.78
C ALA A 30 17.71 -13.83 7.05
N ASN A 31 16.64 -13.03 7.16
CA ASN A 31 16.47 -11.74 6.46
C ASN A 31 16.29 -10.58 7.46
N SER A 32 17.01 -10.63 8.59
CA SER A 32 16.78 -9.84 9.80
C SER A 32 16.80 -8.32 9.65
N ASP A 33 17.32 -7.80 8.55
CA ASP A 33 17.55 -6.37 8.38
C ASP A 33 16.42 -5.67 7.61
N MET A 34 15.54 -6.43 6.95
CA MET A 34 14.46 -5.90 6.11
C MET A 34 13.09 -6.08 6.75
N ILE A 35 12.21 -5.09 6.54
CA ILE A 35 10.79 -5.19 6.88
C ILE A 35 10.02 -5.56 5.63
N ARG A 36 9.21 -6.62 5.70
CA ARG A 36 8.37 -7.07 4.60
C ARG A 36 6.95 -6.49 4.70
N LEU A 37 6.62 -5.63 3.75
CA LEU A 37 5.27 -5.09 3.55
C LEU A 37 4.48 -5.99 2.60
N VAL A 38 3.21 -6.24 2.94
CA VAL A 38 2.23 -6.91 2.09
C VAL A 38 1.13 -5.91 1.79
N CYS A 39 0.95 -5.57 0.52
CA CYS A 39 0.13 -4.45 0.07
C CYS A 39 -1.04 -4.95 -0.78
N ILE A 40 -2.25 -4.56 -0.39
CA ILE A 40 -3.50 -4.76 -1.14
C ILE A 40 -4.31 -3.46 -1.16
N SER A 41 -5.25 -3.35 -2.09
CA SER A 41 -6.18 -2.22 -2.22
C SER A 41 -7.37 -2.64 -3.11
N ASP A 42 -8.44 -1.87 -3.12
CA ASP A 42 -9.55 -2.01 -4.08
C ASP A 42 -10.13 -3.43 -4.15
N THR A 43 -10.39 -4.02 -2.99
CA THR A 43 -10.93 -5.38 -2.94
C THR A 43 -12.41 -5.42 -3.27
N HIS A 44 -13.19 -4.37 -3.03
CA HIS A 44 -14.61 -4.31 -3.41
C HIS A 44 -15.41 -5.57 -3.01
N ASN A 45 -15.35 -5.97 -1.74
CA ASN A 45 -15.90 -7.21 -1.18
C ASN A 45 -15.29 -8.53 -1.72
N ALA A 46 -14.34 -8.49 -2.66
CA ALA A 46 -13.70 -9.67 -3.24
C ALA A 46 -12.46 -10.14 -2.46
N HIS A 47 -12.31 -9.77 -1.18
CA HIS A 47 -11.17 -10.15 -0.34
C HIS A 47 -11.02 -11.69 -0.21
N GLN A 48 -12.12 -12.45 -0.26
CA GLN A 48 -12.07 -13.92 -0.29
C GLN A 48 -11.56 -14.50 -1.63
N SER A 49 -11.55 -13.70 -2.69
CA SER A 49 -11.03 -14.09 -4.01
C SER A 49 -9.52 -13.84 -4.15
N ILE A 50 -8.90 -13.19 -3.16
CA ILE A 50 -7.45 -13.05 -3.09
C ILE A 50 -6.82 -14.43 -2.85
N PRO A 51 -5.77 -14.82 -3.60
CA PRO A 51 -5.08 -16.08 -3.39
C PRO A 51 -4.68 -16.28 -1.92
N SER A 52 -5.12 -17.39 -1.35
CA SER A 52 -4.88 -17.77 0.04
C SER A 52 -3.88 -18.93 0.13
N PRO A 53 -2.95 -18.93 1.10
CA PRO A 53 -2.75 -17.86 2.09
C PRO A 53 -2.13 -16.61 1.45
N LEU A 54 -2.42 -15.44 2.04
CA LEU A 54 -1.66 -14.23 1.73
C LEU A 54 -0.16 -14.47 1.91
N PRO A 55 0.70 -13.81 1.12
CA PRO A 55 2.14 -13.84 1.35
C PRO A 55 2.46 -13.44 2.80
N GLY A 56 3.35 -14.20 3.44
CA GLY A 56 3.82 -13.86 4.78
C GLY A 56 4.64 -12.57 4.75
N GLY A 57 4.38 -11.68 5.70
CA GLY A 57 5.11 -10.43 5.89
C GLY A 57 5.00 -9.92 7.32
N ASP A 58 5.63 -8.80 7.60
CA ASP A 58 5.60 -8.18 8.93
C ASP A 58 4.39 -7.24 9.07
N ILE A 59 4.06 -6.52 8.00
CA ILE A 59 2.99 -5.53 7.99
C ILE A 59 2.09 -5.79 6.78
N LEU A 60 0.79 -5.98 7.01
CA LEU A 60 -0.25 -5.99 5.99
C LEU A 60 -0.88 -4.61 5.89
N MET A 61 -1.00 -4.07 4.68
CA MET A 61 -1.61 -2.78 4.39
C MET A 61 -2.74 -2.93 3.38
N HIS A 62 -3.92 -2.39 3.71
CA HIS A 62 -5.04 -2.22 2.78
C HIS A 62 -5.25 -0.74 2.46
N ALA A 63 -4.98 -0.33 1.22
CA ALA A 63 -4.93 1.07 0.81
C ALA A 63 -6.28 1.65 0.31
N GLY A 64 -7.39 1.26 0.94
CA GLY A 64 -8.74 1.78 0.61
C GLY A 64 -9.55 0.92 -0.36
N ASP A 65 -10.81 1.33 -0.55
CA ASP A 65 -11.84 0.65 -1.35
C ASP A 65 -11.97 -0.84 -0.97
N LEU A 66 -12.12 -1.09 0.34
CA LEU A 66 -12.31 -2.44 0.89
C LEU A 66 -13.64 -3.03 0.38
N THR A 67 -14.68 -2.20 0.35
CA THR A 67 -16.06 -2.60 0.10
C THR A 67 -16.62 -2.04 -1.20
N ASN A 68 -17.84 -2.45 -1.58
CA ASN A 68 -18.56 -1.84 -2.71
C ASN A 68 -19.37 -0.61 -2.29
N SER A 69 -19.92 -0.60 -1.07
CA SER A 69 -20.87 0.42 -0.64
C SER A 69 -20.72 0.84 0.82
N GLY A 70 -19.74 0.30 1.54
CA GLY A 70 -19.42 0.70 2.91
C GLY A 70 -20.53 0.42 3.91
N THR A 71 -21.39 -0.57 3.64
CA THR A 71 -22.41 -0.97 4.61
C THR A 71 -21.75 -1.63 5.83
N GLU A 72 -22.38 -1.56 7.00
CA GLU A 72 -21.84 -2.19 8.22
C GLU A 72 -21.54 -3.68 8.03
N ALA A 73 -22.39 -4.40 7.32
CA ALA A 73 -22.20 -5.82 7.04
C ALA A 73 -20.98 -6.09 6.12
N GLU A 74 -20.77 -5.26 5.10
CA GLU A 74 -19.60 -5.38 4.22
C GLU A 74 -18.30 -5.06 4.98
N LEU A 75 -18.33 -4.03 5.83
CA LEU A 75 -17.19 -3.64 6.66
C LEU A 75 -16.87 -4.72 7.69
N ASP A 76 -17.86 -5.29 8.37
CA ASP A 76 -17.64 -6.42 9.28
C ASP A 76 -17.06 -7.64 8.56
N ASP A 77 -17.57 -7.98 7.37
CA ASP A 77 -17.07 -9.12 6.59
C ASP A 77 -15.58 -8.96 6.26
N VAL A 78 -15.18 -7.82 5.67
CA VAL A 78 -13.78 -7.58 5.30
C VAL A 78 -12.86 -7.38 6.52
N LEU A 79 -13.32 -6.73 7.58
CA LEU A 79 -12.50 -6.51 8.78
C LEU A 79 -12.33 -7.81 9.57
N SER A 80 -13.35 -8.66 9.66
CA SER A 80 -13.21 -9.98 10.25
C SER A 80 -12.24 -10.87 9.49
N TRP A 81 -12.16 -10.72 8.16
CA TRP A 81 -11.16 -11.38 7.33
C TRP A 81 -9.75 -10.79 7.52
N LEU A 82 -9.61 -9.47 7.63
CA LEU A 82 -8.32 -8.80 7.90
C LEU A 82 -7.76 -9.17 9.28
N ALA A 83 -8.62 -9.22 10.31
CA ALA A 83 -8.28 -9.51 11.70
C ALA A 83 -7.59 -10.87 11.91
N VAL A 84 -7.87 -11.84 11.04
CA VAL A 84 -7.34 -13.21 11.15
C VAL A 84 -6.09 -13.45 10.30
N GLN A 85 -5.56 -12.42 9.64
CA GLN A 85 -4.33 -12.55 8.85
C GLN A 85 -3.11 -12.80 9.75
N PRO A 86 -2.07 -13.49 9.25
CA PRO A 86 -0.94 -13.94 10.06
C PRO A 86 0.12 -12.86 10.34
N HIS A 87 -0.10 -11.63 9.92
CA HIS A 87 0.89 -10.56 9.99
C HIS A 87 1.03 -10.06 11.44
N ALA A 88 2.04 -9.23 11.70
CA ALA A 88 2.24 -8.68 13.05
C ALA A 88 1.43 -7.40 13.26
N HIS A 89 1.25 -6.64 12.18
CA HIS A 89 0.52 -5.39 12.13
C HIS A 89 -0.37 -5.37 10.88
N GLU A 90 -1.67 -5.18 11.07
CA GLU A 90 -2.66 -5.06 10.01
C GLU A 90 -3.19 -3.63 10.00
N ILE A 91 -2.90 -2.89 8.93
CA ILE A 91 -3.23 -1.48 8.80
C ILE A 91 -4.16 -1.29 7.61
N PHE A 92 -5.19 -0.48 7.77
CA PHE A 92 -6.08 -0.14 6.67
C PHE A 92 -6.48 1.34 6.71
N ILE A 93 -6.86 1.84 5.54
CA ILE A 93 -7.50 3.14 5.35
C ILE A 93 -8.81 2.91 4.59
N GLY A 94 -9.76 3.83 4.67
CA GLY A 94 -10.95 3.81 3.83
C GLY A 94 -10.66 4.29 2.41
N GLY A 95 -11.60 4.04 1.49
CA GLY A 95 -11.68 4.68 0.19
C GLY A 95 -13.05 5.34 -0.04
N ASN A 96 -13.33 5.76 -1.28
CA ASN A 96 -14.61 6.40 -1.60
C ASN A 96 -15.80 5.43 -1.57
N HIS A 97 -15.57 4.12 -1.59
CA HIS A 97 -16.61 3.11 -1.44
C HIS A 97 -16.90 2.74 0.02
N ASP A 98 -16.00 3.06 0.96
CA ASP A 98 -16.12 2.67 2.37
C ASP A 98 -16.88 3.70 3.21
N VAL A 99 -18.00 4.19 2.69
CA VAL A 99 -18.74 5.33 3.27
C VAL A 99 -19.15 5.15 4.74
N GLY A 100 -19.35 3.92 5.20
CA GLY A 100 -19.66 3.63 6.61
C GLY A 100 -18.54 4.00 7.58
N LEU A 101 -17.29 4.08 7.12
CA LEU A 101 -16.17 4.53 7.96
C LEU A 101 -16.24 6.03 8.29
N SER A 102 -17.02 6.82 7.52
CA SER A 102 -17.26 8.23 7.81
C SER A 102 -18.30 8.48 8.91
N ASP A 103 -19.07 7.46 9.29
CA ASP A 103 -19.99 7.52 10.42
C ASP A 103 -19.27 7.16 11.72
N ALA A 104 -19.13 8.13 12.63
CA ALA A 104 -18.37 7.96 13.86
C ALA A 104 -18.89 6.79 14.73
N LYS A 105 -20.21 6.57 14.77
CA LYS A 105 -20.80 5.49 15.57
C LYS A 105 -20.44 4.12 15.00
N THR A 106 -20.51 3.98 13.67
CA THR A 106 -20.09 2.78 12.95
C THR A 106 -18.60 2.53 13.15
N LEU A 107 -17.77 3.56 12.97
CA LEU A 107 -16.33 3.45 13.15
C LEU A 107 -15.95 3.03 14.58
N ASP A 108 -16.51 3.68 15.60
CA ASP A 108 -16.28 3.33 17.00
C ASP A 108 -16.65 1.87 17.30
N ARG A 109 -17.78 1.40 16.74
CA ARG A 109 -18.20 -0.01 16.88
C ARG A 109 -17.19 -0.95 16.24
N LEU A 110 -16.75 -0.67 15.01
CA LEU A 110 -15.82 -1.51 14.27
C LEU A 110 -14.45 -1.56 14.96
N LEU A 111 -13.92 -0.43 15.41
CA LEU A 111 -12.64 -0.37 16.12
C LEU A 111 -12.70 -1.06 17.49
N ALA A 112 -13.85 -1.06 18.15
CA ALA A 112 -14.06 -1.84 19.37
C ALA A 112 -14.16 -3.35 19.10
N ALA A 113 -14.70 -3.75 17.95
CA ALA A 113 -14.85 -5.15 17.55
C ALA A 113 -13.54 -5.78 17.04
N TYR A 114 -12.67 -4.99 16.42
CA TYR A 114 -11.39 -5.43 15.82
C TYR A 114 -10.19 -4.62 16.37
N PRO A 115 -9.91 -4.69 17.69
CA PRO A 115 -8.90 -3.84 18.34
C PRO A 115 -7.46 -4.10 17.89
N GLU A 116 -7.19 -5.23 17.23
CA GLU A 116 -5.90 -5.56 16.61
C GLU A 116 -5.64 -4.81 15.30
N LEU A 117 -6.69 -4.34 14.62
CA LEU A 117 -6.56 -3.61 13.37
C LEU A 117 -6.27 -2.14 13.62
N THR A 118 -5.36 -1.57 12.83
CA THR A 118 -5.06 -0.14 12.88
C THR A 118 -5.71 0.59 11.71
N TYR A 119 -6.71 1.42 12.01
CA TYR A 119 -7.29 2.35 11.05
C TYR A 119 -6.53 3.69 11.04
N LEU A 120 -6.26 4.23 9.86
CA LEU A 120 -5.67 5.56 9.69
C LEU A 120 -6.55 6.47 8.83
N GLU A 121 -6.84 7.66 9.33
CA GLU A 121 -7.58 8.71 8.62
C GLU A 121 -6.91 10.06 8.83
N ASP A 122 -6.16 10.50 7.81
CA ASP A 122 -5.31 11.69 7.88
C ASP A 122 -4.40 11.69 9.13
N SER A 123 -3.94 10.51 9.52
CA SER A 123 -3.21 10.25 10.77
C SER A 123 -2.01 9.33 10.55
N GLU A 124 -1.10 9.30 11.52
CA GLU A 124 0.10 8.46 11.50
C GLU A 124 0.15 7.50 12.68
N THR A 125 0.84 6.37 12.47
CA THR A 125 1.20 5.41 13.52
C THR A 125 2.68 5.04 13.41
N MET A 126 3.24 4.58 14.53
CA MET A 126 4.60 4.05 14.60
C MET A 126 4.55 2.54 14.78
N VAL A 127 5.12 1.81 13.82
CA VAL A 127 5.18 0.36 13.84
C VAL A 127 6.61 -0.11 14.00
N THR A 128 6.84 -1.09 14.87
CA THR A 128 8.16 -1.70 15.06
C THR A 128 8.13 -3.15 14.56
N ALA A 129 9.05 -3.46 13.64
CA ALA A 129 9.25 -4.78 13.07
C ALA A 129 10.76 -4.99 12.83
N CYS A 130 11.25 -6.21 13.03
CA CYS A 130 12.66 -6.56 12.80
C CYS A 130 13.67 -5.58 13.47
N GLY A 131 13.35 -5.05 14.65
CA GLY A 131 14.19 -4.09 15.38
C GLY A 131 14.25 -2.67 14.79
N ARG A 132 13.46 -2.38 13.76
CA ARG A 132 13.35 -1.08 13.09
C ARG A 132 11.96 -0.49 13.33
N SER A 133 11.89 0.83 13.49
CA SER A 133 10.61 1.55 13.64
C SER A 133 10.30 2.34 12.36
N LEU A 134 9.09 2.13 11.84
CA LEU A 134 8.55 2.82 10.68
C LEU A 134 7.43 3.75 11.11
N ARG A 135 7.40 4.94 10.51
CA ARG A 135 6.26 5.84 10.55
C ARG A 135 5.38 5.56 9.35
N ILE A 136 4.10 5.32 9.59
CA ILE A 136 3.12 5.02 8.56
C ILE A 136 2.02 6.06 8.65
N PHE A 137 1.80 6.78 7.57
CA PHE A 137 0.73 7.78 7.44
C PHE A 137 -0.33 7.24 6.48
N GLY A 138 -1.61 7.40 6.84
CA GLY A 138 -2.75 6.96 6.03
C GLY A 138 -3.76 8.07 5.80
N SER A 139 -4.31 8.14 4.60
CA SER A 139 -5.34 9.12 4.22
C SER A 139 -6.34 8.46 3.27
N PRO A 140 -7.65 8.43 3.60
CA PRO A 140 -8.68 7.84 2.75
C PRO A 140 -9.08 8.76 1.58
N ARG A 141 -8.42 9.92 1.45
CA ARG A 141 -8.75 10.92 0.44
C ARG A 141 -8.49 10.34 -0.94
N THR A 142 -9.58 9.99 -1.59
CA THR A 142 -9.58 9.62 -3.00
C THR A 142 -9.77 10.90 -3.81
N PRO A 143 -8.75 11.43 -4.48
CA PRO A 143 -8.96 12.55 -5.37
C PRO A 143 -9.88 12.05 -6.51
N ARG A 144 -10.93 12.83 -6.84
CA ARG A 144 -11.89 12.48 -7.92
C ARG A 144 -11.23 12.19 -9.29
N TYR A 145 -9.94 12.52 -9.42
CA TYR A 145 -9.02 12.25 -10.52
C TYR A 145 -7.58 12.06 -9.90
N GLY A 146 -6.78 11.01 -10.22
CA GLY A 146 -5.60 10.41 -9.48
C GLY A 146 -4.31 9.80 -10.20
N ASN A 147 -3.14 10.48 -10.19
CA ASN A 147 -1.83 10.62 -10.98
C ASN A 147 -1.57 10.98 -12.49
N ALA A 148 -0.65 11.94 -12.70
CA ALA A 148 0.01 12.27 -13.97
C ALA A 148 1.24 11.35 -14.15
N HIS A 149 1.14 10.36 -15.04
CA HIS A 149 2.25 9.56 -15.62
C HIS A 149 2.84 8.39 -14.82
N HIS A 150 2.55 8.21 -13.52
CA HIS A 150 3.10 7.12 -12.70
C HIS A 150 2.03 6.12 -12.27
N LEU A 151 2.13 4.88 -12.78
CA LEU A 151 1.17 3.80 -12.53
C LEU A 151 -0.28 4.29 -12.67
N ASP A 152 -0.53 5.13 -13.68
CA ASP A 152 -1.82 5.69 -14.05
C ASP A 152 -2.30 5.12 -15.38
N ALA A 153 -3.62 5.04 -15.55
CA ALA A 153 -4.23 4.58 -16.78
C ALA A 153 -4.69 5.76 -17.63
N GLY A 154 -3.79 6.29 -18.46
CA GLY A 154 -4.13 7.35 -19.42
C GLY A 154 -4.43 8.71 -18.78
N GLY A 155 -3.69 9.10 -17.74
CA GLY A 155 -3.79 10.43 -17.14
C GLY A 155 -4.98 10.61 -16.21
N LEU A 156 -5.51 9.52 -15.63
CA LEU A 156 -6.60 9.53 -14.65
C LEU A 156 -6.12 10.06 -13.30
N GLY A 157 -5.56 11.28 -13.32
CA GLY A 157 -4.43 11.76 -12.55
C GLY A 157 -4.65 12.79 -11.41
N CYS A 158 -3.73 12.97 -10.44
CA CYS A 158 -3.72 13.80 -9.22
C CYS A 158 -2.31 14.37 -9.06
N GLU A 159 -2.10 15.45 -9.76
CA GLU A 159 -0.88 16.25 -9.67
C GLU A 159 -0.58 16.71 -8.23
N ALA A 160 -1.61 16.90 -7.39
CA ALA A 160 -1.43 17.29 -6.00
C ALA A 160 -0.72 16.20 -5.19
N LEU A 161 -1.02 14.92 -5.46
CA LEU A 161 -0.35 13.79 -4.85
C LEU A 161 1.10 13.69 -5.33
N LEU A 162 1.36 13.84 -6.64
CA LEU A 162 2.74 13.89 -7.17
C LEU A 162 3.56 15.01 -6.52
N ARG A 163 2.99 16.21 -6.38
CA ARG A 163 3.64 17.34 -5.68
C ARG A 163 3.92 17.02 -4.21
N ALA A 164 2.99 16.36 -3.52
CA ALA A 164 3.20 15.93 -2.14
C ALA A 164 4.34 14.90 -2.04
N LEU A 165 4.43 13.95 -2.98
CA LEU A 165 5.51 12.97 -3.03
C LEU A 165 6.88 13.62 -3.27
N TRP A 166 6.97 14.65 -4.13
CA TRP A 166 8.20 15.42 -4.33
C TRP A 166 8.72 16.13 -3.06
N VAL A 167 7.80 16.47 -2.14
CA VAL A 167 8.12 17.11 -0.85
C VAL A 167 8.44 16.06 0.21
N VAL A 168 7.57 15.06 0.40
CA VAL A 168 7.66 14.08 1.50
C VAL A 168 8.68 12.99 1.21
N ARG A 169 8.73 12.48 -0.04
CA ARG A 169 9.64 11.43 -0.52
C ARG A 169 9.67 10.18 0.40
N PRO A 170 8.52 9.53 0.63
CA PRO A 170 8.45 8.38 1.54
C PRO A 170 9.26 7.19 1.00
N LEU A 171 9.64 6.23 1.85
CA LEU A 171 10.32 5.00 1.38
C LEU A 171 9.43 4.17 0.46
N VAL A 172 8.15 4.05 0.82
CA VAL A 172 7.12 3.35 0.08
C VAL A 172 5.85 4.19 0.10
N HIS A 173 5.14 4.25 -1.03
CA HIS A 173 3.80 4.81 -1.12
C HIS A 173 2.88 3.76 -1.73
N VAL A 174 1.92 3.28 -0.94
CA VAL A 174 0.92 2.29 -1.33
C VAL A 174 -0.40 3.00 -1.61
N PHE A 175 -1.01 2.73 -2.76
CA PHE A 175 -2.24 3.36 -3.20
C PHE A 175 -3.05 2.43 -4.12
N GLY A 176 -4.22 2.89 -4.54
CA GLY A 176 -5.19 2.14 -5.32
C GLY A 176 -6.04 3.02 -6.24
N HIS A 177 -7.33 2.71 -6.36
CA HIS A 177 -8.38 3.42 -7.11
C HIS A 177 -8.28 3.31 -8.64
N VAL A 178 -7.08 3.53 -9.20
CA VAL A 178 -6.85 3.42 -10.64
C VAL A 178 -6.37 2.01 -10.99
N HIS A 179 -7.33 1.11 -11.12
CA HIS A 179 -7.14 -0.34 -11.32
C HIS A 179 -6.23 -0.70 -12.51
N ALA A 180 -6.33 0.06 -13.60
CA ALA A 180 -5.52 -0.16 -14.80
C ALA A 180 -4.04 0.25 -14.64
N GLY A 181 -3.69 0.91 -13.53
CA GLY A 181 -2.32 1.28 -13.17
C GLY A 181 -1.61 0.30 -12.24
N ARG A 182 -2.24 -0.83 -11.88
CA ARG A 182 -1.69 -1.85 -10.97
C ARG A 182 -0.22 -2.20 -11.28
N GLY A 183 0.65 -2.12 -10.28
CA GLY A 183 2.06 -2.40 -10.45
C GLY A 183 2.96 -1.81 -9.37
N VAL A 184 4.27 -2.00 -9.56
CA VAL A 184 5.32 -1.44 -8.71
C VAL A 184 6.27 -0.63 -9.56
N GLU A 185 6.54 0.60 -9.15
CA GLU A 185 7.49 1.50 -9.81
C GLU A 185 8.43 2.10 -8.76
N ARG A 186 9.71 2.29 -9.13
CA ARG A 186 10.66 3.01 -8.27
C ARG A 186 10.93 4.38 -8.85
N VAL A 187 10.57 5.41 -8.10
CA VAL A 187 10.82 6.80 -8.47
C VAL A 187 12.08 7.29 -7.79
N ARG A 188 12.96 7.91 -8.58
CA ARG A 188 14.19 8.54 -8.10
C ARG A 188 14.02 10.05 -8.13
N TRP A 189 14.05 10.70 -6.98
CA TRP A 189 13.83 12.15 -6.88
C TRP A 189 15.03 12.96 -7.38
N SER A 190 15.19 13.03 -8.71
CA SER A 190 16.32 13.65 -9.41
C SER A 190 15.87 14.74 -10.40
N PRO A 191 16.76 15.67 -10.79
CA PRO A 191 16.44 16.66 -11.81
C PRO A 191 16.00 16.04 -13.15
N ALA A 192 16.53 14.87 -13.52
CA ALA A 192 16.12 14.17 -14.74
C ALA A 192 14.72 13.54 -14.60
N GLN A 193 14.38 13.03 -13.42
CA GLN A 193 13.01 12.57 -13.12
C GLN A 193 12.00 13.70 -13.26
N GLN A 194 12.31 14.87 -12.66
CA GLN A 194 11.45 16.05 -12.79
C GLN A 194 11.31 16.50 -14.26
N ALA A 195 12.41 16.46 -15.02
CA ALA A 195 12.39 16.78 -16.45
C ALA A 195 11.53 15.79 -17.25
N GLN A 196 11.63 14.49 -16.97
CA GLN A 196 10.78 13.46 -17.57
C GLN A 196 9.29 13.72 -17.28
N GLU A 197 8.93 13.95 -16.02
CA GLU A 197 7.53 14.22 -15.63
C GLU A 197 6.98 15.46 -16.32
N ARG A 198 7.77 16.54 -16.43
CA ARG A 198 7.39 17.75 -17.19
C ARG A 198 7.16 17.47 -18.67
N LEU A 199 8.02 16.67 -19.29
CA LEU A 199 7.88 16.25 -20.69
C LEU A 199 6.61 15.43 -20.90
N CYS A 200 6.34 14.46 -20.02
CA CYS A 200 5.11 13.66 -20.06
C CYS A 200 3.86 14.54 -19.87
N ALA A 201 3.94 15.59 -19.05
CA ALA A 201 2.84 16.53 -18.80
C ALA A 201 2.62 17.53 -19.95
N GLY A 202 3.41 17.48 -21.02
CA GLY A 202 3.31 18.41 -22.15
C GLY A 202 3.76 19.84 -21.86
N ILE A 203 4.37 20.08 -20.68
CA ILE A 203 4.90 21.39 -20.26
C ILE A 203 6.44 21.43 -20.28
N GLY A 204 7.08 20.35 -20.75
CA GLY A 204 8.53 20.22 -20.82
C GLY A 204 9.15 21.06 -21.93
N GLU A 205 10.37 21.52 -21.69
CA GLU A 205 11.15 22.32 -22.63
C GLU A 205 12.29 21.50 -23.25
N TRP A 206 12.95 22.05 -24.27
CA TRP A 206 14.09 21.36 -24.91
C TRP A 206 15.26 21.09 -23.95
N LEU A 207 15.43 21.94 -22.92
CA LEU A 207 16.39 21.70 -21.84
C LEU A 207 16.04 20.47 -20.99
N ASP A 208 14.75 20.15 -20.83
CA ASP A 208 14.30 18.95 -20.12
C ASP A 208 14.70 17.68 -20.90
N ILE A 209 14.60 17.71 -22.24
CA ILE A 209 15.08 16.63 -23.11
C ILE A 209 16.59 16.42 -22.92
N ILE A 210 17.36 17.50 -22.96
CA ILE A 210 18.82 17.44 -22.76
C ILE A 210 19.15 16.84 -21.39
N ARG A 211 18.43 17.23 -20.33
CA ARG A 211 18.63 16.68 -18.98
C ARG A 211 18.39 15.19 -18.93
N VAL A 212 17.26 14.70 -19.45
CA VAL A 212 16.94 13.26 -19.49
C VAL A 212 18.00 12.49 -20.28
N VAL A 213 18.34 12.95 -21.48
CA VAL A 213 19.35 12.30 -22.34
C VAL A 213 20.73 12.31 -21.68
N SER A 214 21.12 13.41 -21.02
CA SER A 214 22.43 13.51 -20.35
C SER A 214 22.56 12.53 -19.18
N GLU A 215 21.49 12.29 -18.42
CA GLU A 215 21.48 11.30 -17.35
C GLU A 215 21.49 9.86 -17.90
N LEU A 216 20.78 9.59 -19.00
CA LEU A 216 20.84 8.29 -19.67
C LEU A 216 22.27 7.98 -20.16
N ILE A 217 22.93 8.95 -20.82
CA ILE A 217 24.32 8.78 -21.28
C ILE A 217 25.25 8.56 -20.09
N ARG A 218 25.10 9.33 -19.01
CA ARG A 218 25.90 9.15 -17.79
C ARG A 218 25.75 7.74 -17.21
N LEU A 219 24.52 7.22 -17.14
CA LEU A 219 24.27 5.86 -16.67
C LEU A 219 24.94 4.81 -17.57
N MET A 220 24.84 4.97 -18.89
CA MET A 220 25.49 4.07 -19.84
C MET A 220 27.03 4.08 -19.73
N VAL A 221 27.63 5.25 -19.50
CA VAL A 221 29.09 5.41 -19.44
C VAL A 221 29.67 4.98 -18.10
N PHE A 222 29.03 5.34 -16.97
CA PHE A 222 29.60 5.15 -15.64
C PHE A 222 28.99 4.00 -14.85
N GLY A 223 27.87 3.43 -15.32
CA GLY A 223 27.19 2.28 -14.70
C GLY A 223 26.59 2.56 -13.31
N ARG A 224 26.68 3.79 -12.80
CA ARG A 224 26.19 4.18 -11.49
C ARG A 224 25.94 5.68 -11.41
N TYR A 225 24.99 6.06 -10.57
CA TYR A 225 24.83 7.44 -10.13
C TYR A 225 25.96 7.83 -9.17
N ARG A 226 26.46 9.06 -9.29
CA ARG A 226 27.50 9.62 -8.40
C ARG A 226 26.96 10.08 -7.04
N VAL A 227 25.65 10.28 -6.93
CA VAL A 227 24.98 10.82 -5.75
C VAL A 227 23.93 9.81 -5.29
N SER A 228 23.85 9.57 -3.98
CA SER A 228 22.73 8.85 -3.37
C SER A 228 21.46 9.67 -3.58
N VAL A 229 20.63 9.27 -4.55
CA VAL A 229 19.33 9.89 -4.78
C VAL A 229 18.32 9.18 -3.89
N GLN A 230 17.48 9.94 -3.20
CA GLN A 230 16.37 9.36 -2.44
C GLN A 230 15.41 8.68 -3.41
N GLU A 231 14.98 7.46 -3.07
CA GLU A 231 14.07 6.67 -3.87
C GLU A 231 12.77 6.44 -3.11
N THR A 232 11.66 6.35 -3.85
CA THR A 232 10.36 5.92 -3.34
C THR A 232 9.87 4.74 -4.15
N THR A 233 9.43 3.67 -3.48
CA THR A 233 8.72 2.58 -4.14
C THR A 233 7.23 2.89 -4.17
N LEU A 234 6.68 3.13 -5.36
CA LEU A 234 5.25 3.29 -5.61
C LEU A 234 4.62 1.93 -5.82
N VAL A 235 3.54 1.64 -5.11
CA VAL A 235 2.78 0.37 -5.20
C VAL A 235 1.31 0.69 -5.45
N ASN A 236 0.86 0.53 -6.69
CA ASN A 236 -0.57 0.50 -6.99
C ASN A 236 -1.07 -0.93 -6.71
N ALA A 237 -1.69 -1.11 -5.55
CA ALA A 237 -2.02 -2.40 -4.96
C ALA A 237 -3.45 -2.88 -5.31
N ALA A 238 -4.14 -2.24 -6.24
CA ALA A 238 -5.52 -2.56 -6.61
C ALA A 238 -5.69 -4.04 -7.00
N CYS A 239 -6.51 -4.78 -6.26
CA CYS A 239 -6.68 -6.24 -6.40
C CYS A 239 -7.71 -6.64 -7.45
N VAL A 240 -8.68 -5.76 -7.74
CA VAL A 240 -9.80 -6.03 -8.64
C VAL A 240 -9.76 -5.09 -9.85
N HIS A 241 -10.12 -5.63 -11.01
CA HIS A 241 -10.12 -5.01 -12.36
C HIS A 241 -8.77 -4.50 -12.89
N GLY A 242 -8.58 -4.58 -14.21
CA GLY A 242 -7.35 -4.20 -14.91
C GLY A 242 -7.19 -4.98 -16.21
N TRP A 243 -6.60 -4.38 -17.25
CA TRP A 243 -6.48 -4.95 -18.60
C TRP A 243 -5.49 -6.13 -18.72
N ARG A 244 -4.77 -6.46 -17.64
CA ARG A 244 -3.80 -7.57 -17.58
C ARG A 244 -4.33 -8.67 -16.66
N ASP A 245 -4.93 -9.70 -17.26
CA ASP A 245 -5.54 -10.83 -16.55
C ASP A 245 -4.56 -11.69 -15.73
N GLU A 246 -3.25 -11.56 -15.98
CA GLU A 246 -2.21 -12.42 -15.38
C GLU A 246 -1.87 -12.09 -13.92
N LEU A 247 -2.29 -10.93 -13.38
CA LEU A 247 -1.96 -10.48 -12.02
C LEU A 247 -3.19 -10.29 -11.10
N ARG A 248 -4.35 -10.82 -11.51
CA ARG A 248 -5.61 -10.67 -10.76
C ARG A 248 -5.45 -11.17 -9.32
N GLY A 249 -5.83 -10.32 -8.36
CA GLY A 249 -6.01 -10.70 -6.96
C GLY A 249 -4.77 -10.87 -6.09
N ALA A 250 -3.54 -10.94 -6.63
CA ALA A 250 -2.35 -11.19 -5.79
C ALA A 250 -1.96 -9.95 -4.93
N ALA A 251 -1.51 -10.16 -3.69
CA ALA A 251 -0.92 -9.08 -2.91
C ALA A 251 0.50 -8.74 -3.43
N PHE A 252 0.89 -7.46 -3.35
CA PHE A 252 2.28 -7.06 -3.60
C PHE A 252 3.12 -7.22 -2.34
N VAL A 253 4.36 -7.64 -2.52
CA VAL A 253 5.33 -7.77 -1.44
C VAL A 253 6.49 -6.81 -1.70
N VAL A 254 6.79 -5.96 -0.71
CA VAL A 254 7.88 -4.99 -0.78
C VAL A 254 8.76 -5.13 0.46
N ASP A 255 10.06 -5.36 0.24
CA ASP A 255 11.05 -5.44 1.32
C ASP A 255 11.79 -4.09 1.42
N ILE A 256 11.88 -3.50 2.63
CA ILE A 256 12.51 -2.20 2.92
C ILE A 256 13.43 -2.20 4.13
#